data_AF-A0A964HGX9-F1
#
_entry.id   AF-A0A964HGX9-F1
#
_cell.length_a   1.000
_cell.length_b   1.000
_cell.length_c   1.000
_cell.angle_alpha   90.00
_cell.angle_beta   90.00
_cell.angle_gamma   90.00
#
_symmetry.space_group_name_H-M   'P 1'
#
loop_
_entity.id
_entity.type
_entity.pdbx_description
1 polymer ?
#
loop_
_entity_poly.entity_id
_entity_poly.type
_entity_poly.pdbx_seq_one_letter_code
_entity_poly.pdbx_strand_id
1 'polypeptide(L)'
;MTKPGQRRIMIQVWTPLLKAIKRDFKALHIGFDAYLNELLTQEIEHLENEVTFRNSDEVRKRIESRPILDKKKITPTLDEGLIAHMNEVLTRTNIPRESFFHRVLFFLVAREEHLHILKIDYDKRSDNSAKPLDDAWGFLHDPFFPIRSRNDNCFYTIPCFPDKPIDRSGVNLFSFNTAISDEYWKLMNSELEDLFVTLGLESPNSQNQGISN
;
A
#
# COMPACT_ATOMS: atom_id res chain seq x y z
N MET A 1 0.92 18.29 -24.77
CA MET A 1 1.70 17.24 -25.45
C MET A 1 2.65 16.67 -24.42
N THR A 2 2.69 15.34 -24.23
CA THR A 2 3.67 14.68 -23.35
C THR A 2 5.05 14.72 -24.00
N LYS A 3 6.12 14.82 -23.20
CA LYS A 3 7.50 14.76 -23.71
C LYS A 3 7.76 13.36 -24.31
N PRO A 4 8.67 13.22 -25.30
CA PRO A 4 9.10 11.91 -25.77
C PRO A 4 9.54 11.04 -24.58
N GLY A 5 9.11 9.78 -24.54
CA GLY A 5 9.41 8.85 -23.43
C GLY A 5 8.52 9.00 -22.19
N GLN A 6 7.48 9.83 -22.22
CA GLN A 6 6.51 9.96 -21.13
C GLN A 6 5.08 9.61 -21.56
N ARG A 7 4.34 8.96 -20.67
CA ARG A 7 2.96 8.52 -20.88
C ARG A 7 2.08 8.86 -19.68
N ARG A 8 0.82 9.19 -19.95
CA ARG A 8 -0.19 9.37 -18.91
C ARG A 8 -0.83 8.05 -18.55
N ILE A 9 -0.89 7.75 -17.27
CA ILE A 9 -1.63 6.58 -16.76
C ILE A 9 -2.83 7.07 -15.95
N MET A 10 -3.97 6.39 -16.07
CA MET A 10 -5.14 6.71 -15.25
C MET A 10 -5.14 5.85 -13.99
N ILE A 11 -5.27 6.48 -12.83
CA ILE A 11 -5.45 5.81 -11.55
C ILE A 11 -6.59 6.46 -10.76
N GLN A 12 -7.24 5.67 -9.91
CA GLN A 12 -8.26 6.16 -8.99
C GLN A 12 -7.67 6.25 -7.58
N VAL A 13 -7.66 7.45 -7.02
CA VAL A 13 -7.11 7.72 -5.68
C VAL A 13 -8.23 8.16 -4.75
N TRP A 14 -8.22 7.69 -3.51
CA TRP A 14 -9.13 8.16 -2.46
C TRP A 14 -9.09 9.69 -2.34
N THR A 15 -10.26 10.34 -2.40
CA THR A 15 -10.36 11.81 -2.50
C THR A 15 -9.71 12.56 -1.32
N PRO A 16 -9.92 12.17 -0.04
CA PRO A 16 -9.24 12.79 1.10
C PRO A 16 -7.71 12.70 1.00
N LEU A 17 -7.19 11.55 0.58
CA LEU A 17 -5.76 11.34 0.37
C LEU A 17 -5.21 12.28 -0.70
N LEU A 18 -5.87 12.36 -1.85
CA LEU A 18 -5.47 13.25 -2.93
C LEU A 18 -5.50 14.73 -2.53
N LYS A 19 -6.49 15.14 -1.71
CA LYS A 19 -6.59 16.51 -1.18
C LYS A 19 -5.41 16.84 -0.26
N ALA A 20 -5.04 15.92 0.64
CA ALA A 20 -3.90 16.11 1.54
C ALA A 20 -2.59 16.29 0.75
N ILE A 21 -2.31 15.39 -0.19
CA ILE A 21 -1.08 15.45 -1.01
C ILE A 21 -1.01 16.75 -1.79
N LYS A 22 -2.10 17.16 -2.45
CA LYS A 22 -2.13 18.42 -3.21
C LYS A 22 -1.94 19.65 -2.34
N ARG A 23 -2.47 19.65 -1.12
CA ARG A 23 -2.25 20.73 -0.14
C ARG A 23 -0.77 20.82 0.19
N ASP A 24 -0.13 19.71 0.52
CA ASP A 24 1.25 19.68 1.00
C ASP A 24 2.24 20.00 -0.13
N PHE A 25 2.02 19.45 -1.33
CA PHE A 25 2.85 19.76 -2.52
C PHE A 25 2.74 21.23 -2.92
N LYS A 26 1.54 21.81 -2.82
CA LYS A 26 1.35 23.25 -3.07
C LYS A 26 2.11 24.09 -2.04
N ALA A 27 2.08 23.72 -0.76
CA ALA A 27 2.81 24.43 0.29
C ALA A 27 4.33 24.35 0.10
N LEU A 28 4.84 23.20 -0.38
CA LEU A 28 6.26 22.96 -0.64
C LEU A 28 6.72 23.43 -2.03
N HIS A 29 5.82 23.96 -2.86
CA HIS A 29 6.11 24.35 -4.25
C HIS A 29 6.68 23.20 -5.12
N ILE A 30 6.25 21.97 -4.85
CA ILE A 30 6.70 20.76 -5.56
C ILE A 30 5.72 20.43 -6.70
N GLY A 31 6.27 20.10 -7.88
CA GLY A 31 5.50 19.61 -9.01
C GLY A 31 5.05 18.16 -8.82
N PHE A 32 3.74 17.93 -8.79
CA PHE A 32 3.14 16.61 -8.49
C PHE A 32 3.64 15.48 -9.41
N ASP A 33 3.51 15.64 -10.73
CA ASP A 33 3.91 14.60 -11.69
C ASP A 33 5.42 14.31 -11.64
N ALA A 34 6.24 15.36 -11.55
CA ALA A 34 7.70 15.23 -11.54
C ALA A 34 8.20 14.50 -10.28
N TYR A 35 7.67 14.88 -9.12
CA TYR A 35 8.02 14.21 -7.86
C TYR A 35 7.50 12.78 -7.81
N LEU A 36 6.27 12.54 -8.29
CA LEU A 36 5.71 11.19 -8.31
C LEU A 36 6.51 10.26 -9.23
N ASN A 37 7.05 10.75 -10.35
CA ASN A 37 7.92 9.98 -11.22
C ASN A 37 9.20 9.52 -10.50
N GLU A 38 9.88 10.44 -9.83
CA GLU A 38 11.09 10.15 -9.06
C GLU A 38 10.81 9.18 -7.92
N LEU A 39 9.80 9.48 -7.10
CA LEU A 39 9.41 8.65 -5.97
C LEU A 39 9.06 7.23 -6.42
N LEU A 40 8.19 7.07 -7.42
CA LEU A 40 7.76 5.74 -7.86
C LEU A 40 8.87 4.91 -8.49
N THR A 41 9.91 5.54 -9.04
CA THR A 41 11.11 4.85 -9.56
C THR A 41 11.85 4.14 -8.44
N GLN A 42 12.05 4.82 -7.31
CA GLN A 42 12.70 4.21 -6.14
C GLN A 42 11.77 3.22 -5.44
N GLU A 43 10.50 3.58 -5.31
CA GLU A 43 9.52 2.77 -4.58
C GLU A 43 9.23 1.42 -5.24
N ILE A 44 9.23 1.35 -6.58
CA ILE A 44 9.06 0.06 -7.26
C ILE A 44 10.27 -0.86 -7.10
N GLU A 45 11.49 -0.30 -7.06
CA GLU A 45 12.72 -1.05 -6.77
C GLU A 45 12.72 -1.57 -5.33
N HIS A 46 12.30 -0.75 -4.36
CA HIS A 46 12.13 -1.19 -2.98
C HIS A 46 11.12 -2.32 -2.87
N LEU A 47 9.96 -2.21 -3.54
CA LEU A 47 8.97 -3.29 -3.56
C LEU A 47 9.54 -4.56 -4.17
N GLU A 48 10.25 -4.47 -5.30
CA GLU A 48 10.85 -5.62 -5.99
C GLU A 48 11.88 -6.35 -5.11
N ASN A 49 12.71 -5.61 -4.39
CA ASN A 49 13.72 -6.17 -3.50
C ASN A 49 13.10 -6.80 -2.24
N GLU A 50 12.06 -6.17 -1.70
CA GLU A 50 11.42 -6.62 -0.45
C GLU A 50 10.45 -7.78 -0.66
N VAL A 51 9.64 -7.73 -1.72
CA VAL A 51 8.56 -8.69 -1.98
C VAL A 51 9.11 -9.86 -2.80
N THR A 52 9.62 -10.86 -2.09
CA THR A 52 10.21 -12.08 -2.68
C THR A 52 9.19 -13.17 -3.02
N PHE A 53 7.90 -12.91 -2.79
CA PHE A 53 6.81 -13.86 -3.03
C PHE A 53 5.69 -13.23 -3.86
N ARG A 54 4.87 -14.08 -4.47
CA ARG A 54 3.65 -13.67 -5.18
C ARG A 54 2.46 -13.75 -4.23
N ASN A 55 1.62 -12.72 -4.16
CA ASN A 55 0.33 -12.82 -3.47
C ASN A 55 -0.51 -13.97 -4.05
N SER A 56 -1.19 -14.73 -3.19
CA SER A 56 -2.22 -15.66 -3.63
C SER A 56 -3.36 -14.94 -4.35
N ASP A 57 -4.10 -15.67 -5.19
CA ASP A 57 -5.20 -15.08 -5.95
C ASP A 57 -6.35 -14.69 -5.02
N GLU A 58 -6.51 -15.39 -3.89
CA GLU A 58 -7.44 -15.07 -2.81
C GLU A 58 -7.10 -13.72 -2.15
N VAL A 59 -5.83 -13.49 -1.83
CA VAL A 59 -5.34 -12.21 -1.28
C VAL A 59 -5.64 -11.08 -2.25
N ARG A 60 -5.25 -11.25 -3.53
CA ARG A 60 -5.51 -10.24 -4.57
C ARG A 60 -6.98 -9.94 -4.69
N LYS A 61 -7.81 -10.98 -4.80
CA LYS A 61 -9.27 -10.84 -4.89
C LYS A 61 -9.83 -10.13 -3.68
N ARG A 62 -9.34 -10.42 -2.47
CA ARG A 62 -9.78 -9.71 -1.26
C ARG A 62 -9.45 -8.23 -1.32
N ILE A 63 -8.21 -7.87 -1.67
CA ILE A 63 -7.75 -6.49 -1.82
C ILE A 63 -8.66 -5.73 -2.81
N GLU A 64 -8.94 -6.32 -3.98
CA GLU A 64 -9.81 -5.70 -5.00
C GLU A 64 -11.28 -5.61 -4.55
N SER A 65 -11.76 -6.57 -3.75
CA SER A 65 -13.14 -6.62 -3.22
C SER A 65 -13.44 -5.61 -2.11
N ARG A 66 -12.42 -4.89 -1.60
CA ARG A 66 -12.55 -3.83 -0.59
C ARG A 66 -12.30 -2.44 -1.19
N PRO A 67 -13.12 -1.99 -2.16
CA PRO A 67 -12.90 -0.71 -2.79
C PRO A 67 -13.20 0.41 -1.80
N ILE A 68 -12.34 1.42 -1.81
CA ILE A 68 -12.56 2.64 -1.05
C ILE A 68 -13.67 3.47 -1.70
N LEU A 69 -14.57 3.99 -0.86
CA LEU A 69 -15.60 4.93 -1.29
C LEU A 69 -14.99 6.32 -1.54
N ASP A 70 -15.62 7.11 -2.42
CA ASP A 70 -15.14 8.47 -2.80
C ASP A 70 -13.73 8.50 -3.41
N LYS A 71 -13.61 8.01 -4.65
CA LYS A 71 -12.36 8.07 -5.42
C LYS A 71 -12.41 9.16 -6.48
N LYS A 72 -11.28 9.80 -6.73
CA LYS A 72 -11.07 10.73 -7.84
C LYS A 72 -10.06 10.15 -8.84
N LYS A 73 -10.40 10.24 -10.13
CA LYS A 73 -9.47 9.90 -11.21
C LYS A 73 -8.38 10.96 -11.32
N ILE A 74 -7.13 10.53 -11.38
CA ILE A 74 -5.99 11.36 -11.76
C ILE A 74 -5.22 10.70 -12.89
N THR A 75 -4.49 11.52 -13.64
CA THR A 75 -3.72 11.09 -14.81
C THR A 75 -2.29 11.63 -14.76
N PRO A 76 -1.46 11.13 -13.82
CA PRO A 76 -0.06 11.53 -13.76
C PRO A 76 0.66 11.16 -15.05
N THR A 77 1.57 12.03 -15.45
CA THR A 77 2.51 11.81 -16.54
C THR A 77 3.79 11.19 -15.97
N LEU A 78 4.09 9.95 -16.35
CA LEU A 78 5.26 9.20 -15.88
C LEU A 78 6.11 8.74 -17.07
N ASP A 79 7.36 8.41 -16.82
CA ASP A 79 8.27 7.86 -17.81
C ASP A 79 7.82 6.46 -18.27
N GLU A 80 7.99 6.16 -19.55
CA GLU A 80 7.53 4.90 -20.13
C GLU A 80 8.28 3.69 -19.58
N GLY A 81 9.58 3.84 -19.30
CA GLY A 81 10.40 2.81 -18.66
C GLY A 81 9.89 2.47 -17.26
N LEU A 82 9.57 3.49 -16.46
CA LEU A 82 8.97 3.33 -15.14
C LEU A 82 7.62 2.58 -15.22
N ILE A 83 6.74 2.98 -16.15
CA ILE A 83 5.44 2.31 -16.31
C ILE A 83 5.62 0.83 -16.69
N ALA A 84 6.58 0.53 -17.57
CA ALA A 84 6.86 -0.85 -17.96
C ALA A 84 7.36 -1.69 -16.78
N HIS A 85 8.34 -1.17 -16.02
CA HIS A 85 8.91 -1.84 -14.84
C HIS A 85 7.87 -2.03 -13.74
N MET A 86 7.05 -1.01 -13.46
CA MET A 86 5.91 -1.14 -12.54
C MET A 86 4.94 -2.25 -12.98
N ASN A 87 4.57 -2.30 -14.25
CA ASN A 87 3.66 -3.34 -14.73
C ASN A 87 4.28 -4.74 -14.60
N GLU A 88 5.58 -4.89 -14.88
CA GLU A 88 6.30 -6.14 -14.72
C GLU A 88 6.28 -6.61 -13.26
N VAL A 89 6.79 -5.77 -12.34
CA VAL A 89 6.92 -6.12 -10.92
C VAL A 89 5.55 -6.40 -10.30
N LEU A 90 4.56 -5.54 -10.53
CA LEU A 90 3.23 -5.70 -9.94
C LEU A 90 2.47 -6.90 -10.50
N THR A 91 2.68 -7.24 -11.78
CA THR A 91 2.09 -8.45 -12.37
C THR A 91 2.75 -9.70 -11.78
N ARG A 92 4.09 -9.72 -11.69
CA ARG A 92 4.87 -10.84 -11.15
C ARG A 92 4.54 -11.13 -9.69
N THR A 93 4.42 -10.08 -8.86
CA THR A 93 4.07 -10.19 -7.43
C THR A 93 2.57 -10.30 -7.16
N ASN A 94 1.74 -10.21 -8.20
CA ASN A 94 0.27 -10.27 -8.11
C ASN A 94 -0.34 -9.16 -7.23
N ILE A 95 0.22 -7.96 -7.30
CA ILE A 95 -0.21 -6.79 -6.53
C ILE A 95 -1.09 -5.89 -7.42
N PRO A 96 -2.30 -5.49 -6.98
CA PRO A 96 -3.08 -4.48 -7.70
C PRO A 96 -2.35 -3.13 -7.74
N ARG A 97 -2.30 -2.52 -8.92
CA ARG A 97 -1.63 -1.23 -9.13
C ARG A 97 -2.18 -0.15 -8.20
N GLU A 98 -3.50 -0.05 -8.07
CA GLU A 98 -4.13 0.91 -7.17
C GLU A 98 -3.67 0.73 -5.71
N SER A 99 -3.42 -0.50 -5.26
CA SER A 99 -2.93 -0.77 -3.90
C SER A 99 -1.53 -0.24 -3.68
N PHE A 100 -0.63 -0.46 -4.64
CA PHE A 100 0.71 0.12 -4.62
C PHE A 100 0.68 1.65 -4.53
N PHE A 101 -0.06 2.30 -5.43
CA PHE A 101 -0.21 3.76 -5.41
C PHE A 101 -0.80 4.25 -4.10
N HIS A 102 -1.86 3.62 -3.61
CA HIS A 102 -2.49 4.05 -2.38
C HIS A 102 -1.58 3.92 -1.18
N ARG A 103 -0.79 2.84 -1.08
CA ARG A 103 0.18 2.65 0.01
C ARG A 103 1.19 3.78 0.01
N VAL A 104 1.89 3.97 -1.12
CA VAL A 104 2.91 5.03 -1.28
C VAL A 104 2.32 6.39 -0.95
N LEU A 105 1.18 6.74 -1.55
CA LEU A 105 0.54 8.02 -1.37
C LEU A 105 0.05 8.23 0.08
N PHE A 106 -0.49 7.20 0.72
CA PHE A 106 -0.94 7.27 2.11
C PHE A 106 0.21 7.58 3.06
N PHE A 107 1.31 6.83 2.96
CA PHE A 107 2.47 7.02 3.84
C PHE A 107 3.18 8.34 3.61
N LEU A 108 3.10 8.90 2.39
CA LEU A 108 3.67 10.21 2.09
C LEU A 108 3.02 11.36 2.89
N VAL A 109 1.75 11.21 3.28
CA VAL A 109 1.02 12.20 4.09
C VAL A 109 0.57 11.66 5.45
N ALA A 110 1.06 10.47 5.82
CA ALA A 110 0.73 9.87 7.10
C ALA A 110 1.34 10.71 8.22
N ARG A 111 0.54 10.97 9.26
CA ARG A 111 1.00 11.62 10.49
C ARG A 111 1.31 10.55 11.53
N GLU A 112 2.06 10.94 12.56
CA GLU A 112 2.37 10.08 13.71
C GLU A 112 1.12 9.37 14.27
N GLU A 113 0.00 10.09 14.38
CA GLU A 113 -1.28 9.54 14.84
C GLU A 113 -1.75 8.35 13.97
N HIS A 114 -1.56 8.43 12.65
CA HIS A 114 -1.92 7.36 11.73
C HIS A 114 -0.98 6.16 11.89
N LEU A 115 0.34 6.40 12.02
CA LEU A 115 1.33 5.33 12.23
C LEU A 115 1.08 4.60 13.55
N HIS A 116 0.75 5.34 14.61
CA HIS A 116 0.40 4.78 15.91
C HIS A 116 -0.86 3.89 15.84
N ILE A 117 -1.92 4.33 15.16
CA ILE A 117 -3.14 3.53 14.95
C ILE A 117 -2.82 2.24 14.19
N LEU A 118 -1.94 2.32 13.19
CA LEU A 118 -1.52 1.18 12.37
C LEU A 118 -0.45 0.31 13.06
N LYS A 119 0.02 0.70 14.25
CA LYS A 119 1.12 0.05 14.99
C LYS A 119 2.38 -0.12 14.15
N ILE A 120 2.72 0.91 13.38
CA ILE A 120 3.94 0.93 12.57
C ILE A 120 5.03 1.65 13.34
N ASP A 121 6.11 0.94 13.61
CA ASP A 121 7.29 1.53 14.21
C ASP A 121 7.98 2.45 13.20
N TYR A 122 8.51 3.57 13.67
CA TYR A 122 9.23 4.51 12.81
C TYR A 122 10.25 5.30 13.62
N ASP A 123 11.34 5.68 12.98
CA ASP A 123 12.37 6.48 13.62
C ASP A 123 11.98 7.95 13.56
N LYS A 124 11.66 8.55 14.71
CA LYS A 124 11.76 10.00 14.82
C LYS A 124 13.25 10.31 14.84
N ARG A 125 13.90 10.46 13.68
CA ARG A 125 15.25 11.02 13.64
C ARG A 125 15.17 12.44 14.22
N SER A 126 15.41 12.54 15.52
CA SER A 126 15.64 13.76 16.26
C SER A 126 17.10 13.77 16.65
N ASP A 127 17.98 13.93 15.67
CA ASP A 127 19.28 14.52 15.96
C ASP A 127 19.71 15.30 14.73
N ASN A 128 19.48 16.62 14.80
CA ASN A 128 19.91 17.66 13.87
C ASN A 128 21.44 17.75 13.82
N SER A 129 22.11 16.64 13.52
CA SER A 129 23.57 16.54 13.40
C SER A 129 24.03 16.68 11.95
N ALA A 130 23.14 16.48 10.96
CA ALA A 130 23.43 16.77 9.57
C ALA A 130 23.08 18.22 9.22
N LYS A 131 23.64 18.70 8.10
CA LYS A 131 23.27 20.03 7.60
C LYS A 131 21.79 20.02 7.21
N PRO A 132 21.03 21.09 7.49
CA PRO A 132 19.59 21.14 7.24
C PRO A 132 19.17 20.79 5.80
N LEU A 133 20.04 21.07 4.81
CA LEU A 133 19.83 20.74 3.41
C LEU A 133 20.02 19.24 3.14
N ASP A 134 21.05 18.61 3.70
CA ASP A 134 21.36 17.19 3.45
C ASP A 134 20.28 16.29 4.06
N ASP A 135 19.78 16.66 5.26
CA ASP A 135 18.63 15.99 5.87
C ASP A 135 17.35 16.18 5.03
N ALA A 136 17.06 17.41 4.61
CA ALA A 136 15.88 17.70 3.78
C ALA A 136 15.92 16.96 2.44
N TRP A 137 17.10 16.84 1.82
CA TRP A 137 17.31 16.05 0.60
C TRP A 137 17.10 14.56 0.84
N GLY A 138 17.61 14.02 1.96
CA GLY A 138 17.37 12.63 2.36
C GLY A 138 15.88 12.32 2.51
N PHE A 139 15.12 13.21 3.16
CA PHE A 139 13.66 13.07 3.30
C PHE A 139 12.90 13.20 1.98
N LEU A 140 13.42 13.97 1.02
CA LEU A 140 12.79 14.12 -0.29
C LEU A 140 13.06 12.92 -1.20
N HIS A 141 14.25 12.31 -1.12
CA HIS A 141 14.61 11.12 -1.91
C HIS A 141 13.98 9.85 -1.34
N ASP A 142 14.18 9.55 -0.05
CA ASP A 142 13.57 8.40 0.61
C ASP A 142 12.68 8.86 1.79
N PRO A 143 11.41 9.25 1.51
CA PRO A 143 10.48 9.66 2.55
C PRO A 143 10.08 8.52 3.50
N PHE A 144 10.34 7.25 3.15
CA PHE A 144 9.93 6.09 3.93
C PHE A 144 11.08 5.41 4.69
N PHE A 145 12.31 5.92 4.55
CA PHE A 145 13.47 5.49 5.33
C PHE A 145 13.17 5.36 6.84
N PRO A 146 12.50 6.31 7.51
CA PRO A 146 12.21 6.21 8.93
C PRO A 146 11.36 4.99 9.30
N ILE A 147 10.46 4.57 8.40
CA ILE A 147 9.63 3.39 8.59
C ILE A 147 10.49 2.14 8.30
N ARG A 148 11.13 2.06 7.13
CA ARG A 148 11.94 0.90 6.73
C ARG A 148 13.01 0.54 7.77
N SER A 149 13.75 1.54 8.24
CA SER A 149 14.85 1.36 9.22
C SER A 149 14.40 0.78 10.57
N ARG A 150 13.12 0.92 10.93
CA ARG A 150 12.56 0.35 12.18
C ARG A 150 11.81 -0.96 11.99
N ASN A 151 11.64 -1.42 10.76
CA ASN A 151 10.88 -2.61 10.44
C ASN A 151 11.70 -3.58 9.59
N ASP A 152 13.01 -3.75 9.87
CA ASP A 152 13.90 -4.68 9.16
C ASP A 152 13.92 -4.51 7.62
N ASN A 153 13.77 -3.26 7.16
CA ASN A 153 13.59 -2.89 5.75
C ASN A 153 12.31 -3.44 5.09
N CYS A 154 11.38 -3.97 5.89
CA CYS A 154 10.03 -4.28 5.48
C CYS A 154 9.19 -3.00 5.47
N PHE A 155 8.66 -2.62 4.32
CA PHE A 155 7.64 -1.59 4.18
C PHE A 155 6.45 -2.09 3.38
N TYR A 156 6.63 -2.87 2.32
CA TYR A 156 5.58 -3.42 1.46
C TYR A 156 4.96 -4.73 1.95
N THR A 157 5.67 -5.44 2.82
CA THR A 157 5.28 -6.74 3.41
C THR A 157 4.61 -6.60 4.76
N ILE A 158 4.56 -5.40 5.35
CA ILE A 158 3.80 -5.14 6.58
C ILE A 158 2.29 -5.06 6.25
N PRO A 159 1.45 -6.02 6.69
CA PRO A 159 0.01 -6.00 6.46
C PRO A 159 -0.69 -5.11 7.49
N CYS A 160 -0.40 -3.82 7.47
CA CYS A 160 -0.81 -2.87 8.51
C CYS A 160 -2.26 -2.39 8.39
N PHE A 161 -2.96 -2.66 7.28
CA PHE A 161 -4.35 -2.24 7.09
C PHE A 161 -5.29 -3.42 7.33
N PRO A 162 -5.97 -3.53 8.49
CA PRO A 162 -6.84 -4.66 8.76
C PRO A 162 -8.09 -4.64 7.86
N ASP A 163 -8.71 -5.81 7.61
CA ASP A 163 -9.98 -5.92 6.85
C ASP A 163 -11.19 -5.49 7.69
N LYS A 164 -11.13 -4.27 8.22
CA LYS A 164 -12.19 -3.65 9.01
C LYS A 164 -12.13 -2.12 8.90
N PRO A 165 -13.26 -1.42 9.11
CA PRO A 165 -13.26 0.03 9.24
C PRO A 165 -12.29 0.51 10.32
N ILE A 166 -11.59 1.62 10.05
CA ILE A 166 -10.68 2.25 11.02
C ILE A 166 -11.45 2.87 12.20
N ASP A 167 -12.68 3.30 11.97
CA ASP A 167 -13.58 3.84 13.00
C ASP A 167 -15.03 3.41 12.75
N ARG A 168 -15.95 3.80 13.67
CA ARG A 168 -17.37 3.44 13.62
C ARG A 168 -18.11 3.99 12.38
N SER A 169 -17.52 4.95 11.68
CA SER A 169 -17.99 5.53 10.41
C SER A 169 -17.15 5.10 9.20
N GLY A 170 -16.20 4.17 9.40
CA GLY A 170 -14.90 4.24 8.75
C GLY A 170 -14.79 3.61 7.36
N VAL A 171 -13.93 4.22 6.56
CA VAL A 171 -13.41 3.62 5.33
C VAL A 171 -12.55 2.41 5.71
N ASN A 172 -12.78 1.30 5.02
CA ASN A 172 -11.91 0.13 5.10
C ASN A 172 -10.69 0.36 4.19
N LEU A 173 -9.49 0.45 4.79
CA LEU A 173 -8.23 0.67 4.08
C LEU A 173 -7.52 -0.62 3.69
N PHE A 174 -8.14 -1.80 3.81
CA PHE A 174 -7.51 -3.08 3.47
C PHE A 174 -6.94 -3.12 2.05
N SER A 175 -7.56 -2.41 1.11
CA SER A 175 -7.06 -2.30 -0.27
C SER A 175 -5.73 -1.53 -0.40
N PHE A 176 -5.19 -0.97 0.68
CA PHE A 176 -3.86 -0.33 0.74
C PHE A 176 -2.75 -1.32 1.10
N ASN A 177 -3.07 -2.57 1.47
CA ASN A 177 -2.06 -3.60 1.58
C ASN A 177 -1.50 -3.96 0.19
N THR A 178 -0.20 -4.24 0.15
CA THR A 178 0.52 -4.59 -1.07
C THR A 178 0.86 -6.06 -1.11
N ALA A 179 1.71 -6.55 -0.20
CA ALA A 179 2.11 -7.95 -0.14
C ALA A 179 1.66 -8.57 1.19
N ILE A 180 0.92 -9.68 1.10
CA ILE A 180 0.44 -10.45 2.26
C ILE A 180 0.86 -11.89 2.03
N SER A 181 1.78 -12.39 2.85
CA SER A 181 2.22 -13.79 2.76
C SER A 181 1.08 -14.75 3.11
N ASP A 182 1.15 -15.99 2.64
CA ASP A 182 0.14 -17.01 2.97
C ASP A 182 0.07 -17.27 4.48
N GLU A 183 1.18 -17.14 5.20
CA GLU A 183 1.22 -17.24 6.66
C GLU A 183 0.40 -16.13 7.32
N TYR A 184 0.64 -14.87 6.95
CA TYR A 184 -0.15 -13.74 7.45
C TYR A 184 -1.60 -13.82 7.02
N TRP A 185 -1.86 -14.25 5.79
CA TRP A 185 -3.21 -14.44 5.28
C TRP A 185 -3.98 -15.47 6.10
N LYS A 186 -3.34 -16.60 6.44
CA LYS A 186 -3.93 -17.61 7.34
C LYS A 186 -4.18 -17.02 8.72
N LEU A 187 -3.20 -16.33 9.31
CA LEU A 187 -3.36 -15.70 10.63
C LEU A 187 -4.54 -14.71 10.68
N MET A 188 -4.73 -13.92 9.62
CA MET A 188 -5.84 -12.98 9.51
C MET A 188 -7.20 -13.66 9.36
N ASN A 189 -7.26 -14.88 8.81
CA ASN A 189 -8.51 -15.62 8.63
C ASN A 189 -8.73 -16.70 9.72
N SER A 190 -7.71 -17.11 10.46
CA SER A 190 -7.83 -18.10 11.54
C SER A 190 -8.57 -17.54 12.75
N GLU A 191 -8.43 -16.24 13.06
CA GLU A 191 -9.27 -15.57 14.07
C GLU A 191 -10.77 -15.62 13.73
N LEU A 192 -11.13 -15.73 12.45
CA LEU A 192 -12.52 -15.88 12.01
C LEU A 192 -12.99 -17.34 12.13
N GLU A 193 -12.15 -18.32 11.77
CA GLU A 193 -12.49 -19.75 11.91
C GLU A 193 -12.65 -20.16 13.38
N ASP A 194 -11.74 -19.75 14.26
CA ASP A 194 -11.87 -20.00 15.71
C ASP A 194 -13.11 -19.31 16.29
N LEU A 195 -13.49 -18.14 15.77
CA LEU A 195 -14.73 -17.45 16.14
C LEU A 195 -15.98 -18.20 15.65
N PHE A 196 -15.99 -18.75 14.43
CA PHE A 196 -17.10 -19.55 13.93
C PHE A 196 -17.25 -20.89 14.67
N VAL A 197 -16.14 -21.54 15.02
CA VAL A 197 -16.11 -22.74 15.88
C VAL A 197 -16.60 -22.41 17.29
N THR A 198 -16.13 -21.30 17.88
CA THR A 198 -16.56 -20.84 19.22
C THR A 198 -18.04 -20.42 19.26
N LEU A 199 -18.56 -19.89 18.15
CA LEU A 199 -19.98 -19.51 17.99
C LEU A 199 -20.89 -20.68 17.55
N GLY A 200 -20.34 -21.89 17.36
CA GLY A 200 -21.10 -23.07 16.95
C GLY A 200 -21.72 -22.98 15.55
N LEU A 201 -21.15 -22.14 14.68
CA LEU A 201 -21.59 -21.95 13.30
C LEU A 201 -20.68 -22.72 12.35
N GLU A 202 -20.74 -24.06 12.41
CA GLU A 202 -20.11 -24.89 11.38
C GLU A 202 -20.85 -24.70 10.04
N SER A 203 -20.11 -24.56 8.93
CA SER A 203 -20.70 -24.67 7.60
C SER A 203 -21.15 -26.11 7.35
N PRO A 204 -22.45 -26.36 7.10
CA PRO A 204 -22.90 -27.67 6.72
C PRO A 204 -22.54 -27.87 5.24
N ASN A 205 -21.42 -28.55 4.96
CA ASN A 205 -21.32 -29.53 3.87
C ASN A 205 -19.93 -30.13 3.80
N SER A 206 -19.75 -31.25 4.50
CA SER A 206 -18.75 -32.27 4.18
C SER A 206 -19.26 -33.64 4.63
N GLN A 207 -20.50 -33.98 4.27
CA GLN A 207 -20.98 -35.36 4.24
C GLN A 207 -21.64 -35.62 2.89
N ASN A 208 -20.81 -35.80 1.86
CA ASN A 208 -21.15 -36.70 0.77
C ASN A 208 -20.34 -37.99 1.00
N GLN A 209 -20.76 -38.79 1.98
CA GLN A 209 -20.48 -40.21 1.94
C GLN A 209 -21.52 -40.83 1.00
N GLY A 210 -21.04 -41.42 -0.08
CA GLY A 210 -21.86 -42.16 -1.01
C GLY A 210 -22.63 -43.25 -0.29
N ILE A 211 -23.93 -43.32 -0.59
CA ILE A 211 -24.70 -44.53 -0.40
C ILE A 211 -25.09 -44.98 -1.80
N SER A 212 -24.40 -46.02 -2.24
CA SER A 212 -24.84 -46.93 -3.29
C SER A 212 -26.19 -47.53 -2.90
N ASN A 213 -27.12 -47.56 -3.86
CA ASN A 213 -27.97 -48.71 -4.17
C ASN A 213 -28.55 -48.51 -5.57
#